data_AF-A0A8S0SJK2-F1
#
_entry.id   AF-A0A8S0SJK2-F1
#
_cell.length_a   1.000
_cell.length_b   1.000
_cell.length_c   1.000
_cell.angle_alpha   90.00
_cell.angle_beta   90.00
_cell.angle_gamma   90.00
#
_symmetry.space_group_name_H-M   'P 1'
#
loop_
_entity.id
_entity.type
_entity.pdbx_description
1 polymer ?
#
loop_
_entity_poly.entity_id
_entity_poly.type
_entity_poly.pdbx_seq_one_letter_code
_entity_poly.pdbx_strand_id
1 'polypeptide(L)'
;MFDLIHVVTTDHKTVTRITKEVIEDFASENVVYLELRTTPKRNDSKGMSKRSYMEAVLEGVRAVTMVEVDLSHELFAETPAVNERYNTGRKKIFVRFLLSIDRRETTEAAMETVNLALEMSRFGVVGIDLSGNPFIGEWSTFLPALEFAKMQGLPITLHCGEVPNPEEIHAMLDFLPRRIGHACCFEDEEWETLKKSKIPVEICLTSNIKTESISSVDVHHFAELYKSNHPLILCTDDVGVFCTSLSAEYALASSTFGIGKREMFQLARKAIEFVFVEDEVKQKLEEIFASAARELDL
;
A
#
# COMPACT_ATOMS: atom_id res chain seq x y z
N MET A 1 4.01 12.80 15.47
CA MET A 1 4.60 13.33 14.22
C MET A 1 3.53 13.58 13.16
N PHE A 2 2.72 12.59 12.78
CA PHE A 2 1.70 12.73 11.73
C PHE A 2 0.70 13.88 11.93
N ASP A 3 0.28 14.17 13.16
CA ASP A 3 -0.61 15.33 13.41
C ASP A 3 0.03 16.65 12.95
N LEU A 4 1.35 16.83 13.13
CA LEU A 4 2.08 18.01 12.65
C LEU A 4 2.18 18.01 11.12
N ILE A 5 2.44 16.86 10.50
CA ILE A 5 2.46 16.73 9.03
C ILE A 5 1.09 17.15 8.47
N HIS A 6 0.00 16.65 9.05
CA HIS A 6 -1.35 16.96 8.61
C HIS A 6 -1.70 18.46 8.70
N VAL A 7 -1.18 19.19 9.68
CA VAL A 7 -1.38 20.65 9.77
C VAL A 7 -0.87 21.36 8.52
N VAL A 8 0.27 20.94 7.97
CA VAL A 8 0.90 21.60 6.82
C VAL A 8 0.53 21.00 5.47
N THR A 9 0.02 19.76 5.42
CA THR A 9 -0.29 19.07 4.16
C THR A 9 -1.78 18.99 3.83
N THR A 10 -2.69 19.27 4.77
CA THR A 10 -4.15 19.17 4.53
C THR A 10 -4.69 20.43 3.84
N ASP A 11 -4.39 20.59 2.56
CA ASP A 11 -5.03 21.51 1.60
C ASP A 11 -4.87 20.96 0.17
N HIS A 12 -5.78 21.32 -0.74
CA HIS A 12 -5.82 20.71 -2.08
C HIS A 12 -4.51 20.87 -2.86
N LYS A 13 -3.87 22.05 -2.80
CA LYS A 13 -2.64 22.31 -3.56
C LYS A 13 -1.49 21.45 -3.06
N THR A 14 -1.35 21.34 -1.74
CA THR A 14 -0.30 20.53 -1.15
C THR A 14 -0.55 19.04 -1.39
N VAL A 15 -1.80 18.57 -1.28
CA VAL A 15 -2.17 17.18 -1.60
C VAL A 15 -1.81 16.83 -3.05
N THR A 16 -2.22 17.66 -4.01
CA THR A 16 -1.84 17.50 -5.44
C THR A 16 -0.32 17.42 -5.62
N ARG A 17 0.42 18.33 -4.98
CA ARG A 17 1.88 18.36 -5.06
C ARG A 17 2.51 17.08 -4.52
N ILE A 18 2.20 16.68 -3.29
CA ILE A 18 2.87 15.54 -2.65
C ILE A 18 2.48 14.21 -3.30
N THR A 19 1.26 14.08 -3.84
CA THR A 19 0.91 12.89 -4.65
C THR A 19 1.79 12.78 -5.89
N LYS A 20 2.00 13.89 -6.62
CA LYS A 20 2.92 13.92 -7.76
C LYS A 20 4.33 13.50 -7.34
N GLU A 21 4.88 14.16 -6.32
CA GLU A 21 6.26 13.96 -5.86
C GLU A 21 6.48 12.49 -5.43
N VAL A 22 5.56 11.91 -4.66
CA VAL A 22 5.66 10.50 -4.23
C VAL A 22 5.67 9.52 -5.40
N ILE A 23 4.83 9.73 -6.43
CA ILE A 23 4.82 8.87 -7.62
C ILE A 23 6.12 9.00 -8.41
N GLU A 24 6.62 10.22 -8.58
CA GLU A 24 7.88 10.49 -9.28
C GLU A 24 9.08 9.88 -8.52
N ASP A 25 9.10 9.94 -7.20
CA ASP A 25 10.14 9.36 -6.34
C ASP A 25 10.16 7.82 -6.44
N PHE A 26 9.01 7.15 -6.29
CA PHE A 26 8.95 5.69 -6.44
C PHE A 26 9.32 5.23 -7.85
N ALA A 27 8.85 5.93 -8.88
CA ALA A 27 9.24 5.62 -10.25
C ALA A 27 10.74 5.85 -10.50
N SER A 28 11.36 6.83 -9.81
CA SER A 28 12.79 7.11 -9.92
C SER A 28 13.66 5.91 -9.50
N GLU A 29 13.18 5.09 -8.55
CA GLU A 29 13.84 3.86 -8.12
C GLU A 29 13.31 2.57 -8.80
N ASN A 30 12.60 2.73 -9.92
CA ASN A 30 12.05 1.64 -10.76
C ASN A 30 10.92 0.84 -10.10
N VAL A 31 10.15 1.44 -9.19
CA VAL A 31 8.84 0.90 -8.85
C VAL A 31 7.96 0.95 -10.09
N VAL A 32 7.50 -0.23 -10.52
CA VAL A 32 6.63 -0.37 -11.70
C VAL A 32 5.16 -0.45 -11.33
N TYR A 33 4.82 -0.78 -10.08
CA TYR A 33 3.46 -0.79 -9.56
C TYR A 33 3.42 -0.23 -8.14
N LEU A 34 2.50 0.71 -7.88
CA LEU A 34 2.33 1.36 -6.60
C LEU A 34 0.85 1.37 -6.17
N GLU A 35 0.56 0.75 -5.03
CA GLU A 35 -0.67 0.99 -4.27
C GLU A 35 -0.42 2.10 -3.24
N LEU A 36 -0.74 3.34 -3.61
CA LEU A 36 -0.59 4.49 -2.73
C LEU A 36 -1.79 4.58 -1.80
N ARG A 37 -1.58 4.39 -0.50
CA ARG A 37 -2.63 4.52 0.53
C ARG A 37 -2.67 5.93 1.11
N THR A 38 -3.87 6.42 1.38
CA THR A 38 -4.06 7.70 2.06
C THR A 38 -5.42 7.75 2.76
N THR A 39 -5.49 8.40 3.93
CA THR A 39 -6.76 8.67 4.62
C THR A 39 -7.39 9.95 4.04
N PRO A 40 -8.55 9.88 3.37
CA PRO A 40 -9.25 11.08 2.91
C PRO A 40 -9.61 11.99 4.07
N LYS A 41 -9.20 13.27 4.01
CA LYS A 41 -9.39 14.22 5.12
C LYS A 41 -10.59 15.13 4.90
N ARG A 42 -11.25 15.51 6.00
CA ARG A 42 -12.19 16.64 6.05
C ARG A 42 -11.52 17.82 6.78
N ASN A 43 -11.57 19.00 6.19
CA ASN A 43 -11.13 20.25 6.79
C ASN A 43 -12.05 21.40 6.36
N ASP A 44 -13.07 21.66 7.19
CA ASP A 44 -14.13 22.63 6.89
C ASP A 44 -13.58 24.06 6.73
N SER A 45 -12.54 24.41 7.49
CA SER A 45 -11.89 25.74 7.41
C SER A 45 -11.25 26.03 6.04
N LYS A 46 -10.93 24.97 5.28
CA LYS A 46 -10.37 25.05 3.93
C LYS A 46 -11.35 24.52 2.87
N GLY A 47 -12.61 24.29 3.22
CA GLY A 47 -13.63 23.76 2.31
C GLY A 47 -13.31 22.35 1.77
N MET A 48 -12.55 21.56 2.51
CA MET A 48 -12.11 20.23 2.08
C MET A 48 -13.04 19.14 2.64
N SER A 49 -13.71 18.41 1.75
CA SER A 49 -14.34 17.12 2.04
C SER A 49 -13.41 15.95 1.69
N LYS A 50 -13.73 14.74 2.17
CA LYS A 50 -13.02 13.50 1.79
C LYS A 50 -12.95 13.32 0.27
N ARG A 51 -14.06 13.59 -0.42
CA ARG A 51 -14.14 13.60 -1.89
C ARG A 51 -13.18 14.60 -2.51
N SER A 52 -13.24 15.86 -2.09
CA SER A 52 -12.38 16.91 -2.68
C SER A 52 -10.89 16.68 -2.38
N TYR A 53 -10.56 16.03 -1.26
CA TYR A 53 -9.21 15.56 -0.96
C TYR A 53 -8.76 14.54 -2.00
N MET A 54 -9.58 13.53 -2.29
CA MET A 54 -9.25 12.53 -3.29
C MET A 54 -9.23 13.09 -4.72
N GLU A 55 -10.06 14.09 -5.04
CA GLU A 55 -9.96 14.82 -6.31
C GLU A 55 -8.62 15.55 -6.45
N ALA A 56 -8.08 16.11 -5.36
CA ALA A 56 -6.74 16.69 -5.36
C ALA A 56 -5.63 15.64 -5.53
N VAL A 57 -5.80 14.44 -4.97
CA VAL A 57 -4.90 13.29 -5.22
C VAL A 57 -4.90 12.94 -6.71
N LEU A 58 -6.08 12.81 -7.33
CA LEU A 58 -6.19 12.52 -8.77
C LEU A 58 -5.55 13.61 -9.64
N GLU A 59 -5.70 14.88 -9.25
CA GLU A 59 -5.01 15.99 -9.92
C GLU A 59 -3.49 15.89 -9.77
N GLY A 60 -2.99 15.38 -8.65
CA GLY A 60 -1.58 15.09 -8.44
C GLY A 60 -1.05 14.06 -9.44
N VAL A 61 -1.84 13.01 -9.73
CA VAL A 61 -1.51 12.03 -10.77
C VAL A 61 -1.44 12.68 -12.15
N ARG A 62 -2.42 13.52 -12.51
CA ARG A 62 -2.42 14.24 -13.79
C ARG A 62 -1.25 15.21 -13.94
N ALA A 63 -0.74 15.72 -12.81
CA ALA A 63 0.39 16.62 -12.78
C ALA A 63 1.76 15.91 -12.90
N VAL A 64 1.81 14.57 -12.87
CA VAL A 64 3.04 13.80 -13.09
C VAL A 64 3.52 14.00 -14.52
N THR A 65 4.80 14.38 -14.66
CA THR A 65 5.38 14.72 -15.97
C THR A 65 6.68 13.98 -16.26
N MET A 66 7.37 13.51 -15.21
CA MET A 66 8.68 12.86 -15.36
C MET A 66 8.59 11.41 -15.85
N VAL A 67 7.46 10.75 -15.62
CA VAL A 67 7.20 9.34 -15.94
C VAL A 67 5.81 9.15 -16.55
N GLU A 68 5.61 8.05 -17.26
CA GLU A 68 4.29 7.65 -17.73
C GLU A 68 3.52 6.97 -16.60
N VAL A 69 2.29 7.43 -16.32
CA VAL A 69 1.46 6.86 -15.25
C VAL A 69 0.25 6.15 -15.83
N ASP A 70 0.06 4.90 -15.43
CA ASP A 70 -1.12 4.09 -15.74
C ASP A 70 -2.01 3.99 -14.50
N LEU A 71 -3.09 4.77 -14.47
CA LEU A 71 -3.98 4.89 -13.32
C LEU A 71 -5.30 4.10 -13.48
N SER A 72 -6.01 4.34 -14.59
CA SER A 72 -7.18 3.59 -15.05
C SER A 72 -7.56 4.08 -16.46
N HIS A 73 -8.30 3.27 -17.22
CA HIS A 73 -8.72 3.61 -18.59
C HIS A 73 -9.60 4.87 -18.69
N GLU A 74 -10.35 5.23 -17.64
CA GLU A 74 -11.33 6.33 -17.71
C GLU A 74 -10.73 7.72 -17.46
N LEU A 75 -9.64 7.84 -16.68
CA LEU A 75 -9.13 9.17 -16.29
C LEU A 75 -8.51 9.97 -17.44
N PHE A 76 -8.04 9.27 -18.47
CA PHE A 76 -7.41 9.86 -19.67
C PHE A 76 -8.34 9.91 -20.88
N ALA A 77 -9.58 9.41 -20.76
CA ALA A 77 -10.56 9.43 -21.85
C ALA A 77 -11.04 10.87 -22.18
N GLU A 78 -10.86 11.83 -21.27
CA GLU A 78 -11.20 13.24 -21.47
C GLU A 78 -10.02 14.09 -22.00
N THR A 79 -8.82 13.51 -22.11
CA THR A 79 -7.68 14.14 -22.79
C THR A 79 -7.58 13.62 -24.23
N PRO A 80 -7.43 14.48 -25.26
CA PRO A 80 -7.30 14.01 -26.63
C PRO A 80 -6.12 13.03 -26.71
N ALA A 81 -6.37 11.83 -27.25
CA ALA A 81 -5.36 10.81 -27.45
C ALA A 81 -4.18 11.40 -28.24
N VAL A 82 -3.09 11.71 -27.53
CA VAL A 82 -1.80 11.94 -28.15
C VAL A 82 -1.29 10.56 -28.51
N ASN A 83 -1.57 10.16 -29.75
CA ASN A 83 -1.03 9.01 -30.47
C ASN A 83 -0.17 8.04 -29.63
N GLU A 84 -0.77 6.92 -29.25
CA GLU A 84 -0.06 5.68 -28.94
C GLU A 84 0.85 5.32 -30.12
N ARG A 85 2.13 5.70 -30.08
CA ARG A 85 3.25 5.16 -30.90
C ARG A 85 4.59 5.88 -30.72
N TYR A 86 4.89 6.37 -29.53
CA TYR A 86 6.26 6.74 -29.20
C TYR A 86 6.68 5.99 -27.96
N ASN A 87 7.59 5.03 -28.14
CA ASN A 87 8.38 4.49 -27.04
C ASN A 87 9.27 5.65 -26.57
N THR A 88 8.78 6.44 -25.61
CA THR A 88 9.42 7.71 -25.21
C THR A 88 10.72 7.49 -24.44
N GLY A 89 11.04 6.23 -24.09
CA GLY A 89 12.14 5.87 -23.21
C GLY A 89 11.92 6.33 -21.76
N ARG A 90 10.74 6.89 -21.43
CA ARG A 90 10.37 7.28 -20.07
C ARG A 90 9.98 6.05 -19.28
N LYS A 91 10.32 6.07 -17.99
CA LYS A 91 9.85 5.03 -17.06
C LYS A 91 8.31 5.05 -17.03
N LYS A 92 7.71 3.88 -16.86
CA LYS A 92 6.26 3.71 -16.67
C LYS A 92 6.00 3.14 -15.28
N ILE A 93 5.00 3.69 -14.59
CA ILE A 93 4.52 3.21 -13.29
C ILE A 93 2.99 3.04 -13.35
N PHE A 94 2.51 1.90 -12.86
CA PHE A 94 1.11 1.65 -12.63
C PHE A 94 0.77 2.12 -11.21
N VAL A 95 -0.24 2.98 -11.08
CA VAL A 95 -0.65 3.53 -9.78
C VAL A 95 -2.08 3.11 -9.49
N ARG A 96 -2.34 2.71 -8.26
CA ARG A 96 -3.69 2.49 -7.71
C ARG A 96 -3.74 3.06 -6.30
N PHE A 97 -4.95 3.24 -5.79
CA PHE A 97 -5.19 3.85 -4.48
C PHE A 97 -5.91 2.92 -3.53
N LEU A 98 -5.50 2.98 -2.27
CA LEU A 98 -6.26 2.44 -1.14
C LEU A 98 -6.74 3.61 -0.29
N LEU A 99 -8.03 3.64 0.05
CA LEU A 99 -8.53 4.63 0.98
C LEU A 99 -8.40 4.08 2.40
N SER A 100 -7.59 4.76 3.21
CA SER A 100 -7.38 4.37 4.61
C SER A 100 -8.51 4.91 5.48
N ILE A 101 -9.04 4.06 6.35
CA ILE A 101 -9.84 4.42 7.52
C ILE A 101 -8.88 4.63 8.67
N ASP A 102 -8.89 5.81 9.29
CA ASP A 102 -8.09 6.07 10.49
C ASP A 102 -8.81 5.51 11.72
N ARG A 103 -8.09 4.81 12.59
CA ARG A 103 -8.61 4.24 13.84
C ARG A 103 -9.20 5.26 14.83
N ARG A 104 -9.07 6.56 14.57
CA ARG A 104 -9.74 7.64 15.32
C ARG A 104 -11.15 7.96 14.81
N GLU A 105 -11.56 7.37 13.69
CA GLU A 105 -12.86 7.63 13.05
C GLU A 105 -14.01 6.84 13.71
N THR A 106 -15.25 7.30 13.47
CA THR A 106 -16.46 6.55 13.83
C THR A 106 -16.85 5.58 12.72
N THR A 107 -17.79 4.67 13.01
CA THR A 107 -18.35 3.75 12.01
C THR A 107 -18.95 4.48 10.81
N GLU A 108 -19.65 5.61 11.04
CA GLU A 108 -20.26 6.40 9.96
C GLU A 108 -19.19 7.05 9.06
N ALA A 109 -18.13 7.57 9.66
CA ALA A 109 -17.02 8.16 8.92
C ALA A 109 -16.23 7.09 8.13
N ALA A 110 -16.02 5.90 8.72
CA ALA A 110 -15.46 4.75 8.04
C ALA A 110 -16.34 4.33 6.84
N MET A 111 -17.66 4.29 7.02
CA MET A 111 -18.62 3.98 5.96
C MET A 111 -18.62 5.03 4.84
N GLU A 112 -18.44 6.32 5.17
CA GLU A 112 -18.23 7.38 4.17
C GLU A 112 -16.99 7.11 3.32
N THR A 113 -15.87 6.68 3.93
CA THR A 113 -14.65 6.31 3.20
C THR A 113 -14.90 5.13 2.26
N VAL A 114 -15.62 4.09 2.72
CA VAL A 114 -15.93 2.92 1.89
C VAL A 114 -16.80 3.29 0.69
N ASN A 115 -17.86 4.08 0.90
CA ASN A 115 -18.71 4.56 -0.19
C ASN A 115 -17.92 5.40 -1.20
N LEU A 116 -17.03 6.28 -0.72
CA LEU A 116 -16.16 7.06 -1.60
C LEU A 116 -15.22 6.15 -2.41
N ALA A 117 -14.68 5.08 -1.83
CA ALA A 117 -13.85 4.13 -2.55
C ALA A 117 -14.60 3.43 -3.69
N LEU A 118 -15.86 3.04 -3.46
CA LEU A 118 -16.73 2.45 -4.48
C LEU A 118 -17.00 3.44 -5.63
N GLU A 119 -17.35 4.68 -5.29
CA GLU A 119 -17.60 5.74 -6.26
C GLU A 119 -16.36 6.06 -7.11
N MET A 120 -15.17 5.97 -6.51
CA MET A 120 -13.89 6.30 -7.14
C MET A 120 -13.14 5.08 -7.71
N SER A 121 -13.76 3.90 -7.72
CA SER A 121 -13.17 2.66 -8.28
C SER A 121 -12.72 2.82 -9.73
N ARG A 122 -13.54 3.49 -10.55
CA ARG A 122 -13.23 3.85 -11.95
C ARG A 122 -11.99 4.75 -12.12
N PHE A 123 -11.55 5.41 -11.05
CA PHE A 123 -10.40 6.32 -11.04
C PHE A 123 -9.16 5.68 -10.39
N GLY A 124 -9.11 4.35 -10.29
CA GLY A 124 -7.96 3.61 -9.81
C GLY A 124 -7.96 3.35 -8.30
N VAL A 125 -9.07 3.58 -7.59
CA VAL A 125 -9.23 3.11 -6.20
C VAL A 125 -9.55 1.62 -6.21
N VAL A 126 -8.74 0.82 -5.54
CA VAL A 126 -8.80 -0.66 -5.60
C VAL A 126 -9.00 -1.33 -4.26
N GLY A 127 -9.14 -0.58 -3.17
CA GLY A 127 -9.35 -1.20 -1.86
C GLY A 127 -9.39 -0.24 -0.70
N ILE A 128 -9.49 -0.84 0.48
CA ILE A 128 -9.54 -0.17 1.78
C ILE A 128 -8.37 -0.64 2.65
N ASP A 129 -7.86 0.27 3.44
CA ASP A 129 -6.88 0.03 4.50
C ASP A 129 -7.47 0.44 5.85
N LEU A 130 -7.18 -0.29 6.93
CA LEU A 130 -7.39 0.16 8.31
C LEU A 130 -6.03 0.43 8.94
N SER A 131 -5.81 1.68 9.36
CA SER A 131 -4.51 2.17 9.87
C SER A 131 -4.69 3.34 10.85
N GLY A 132 -3.61 4.01 11.21
CA GLY A 132 -3.62 5.06 12.23
C GLY A 132 -3.04 4.56 13.54
N ASN A 133 -3.36 5.21 14.66
CA ASN A 133 -2.76 4.84 15.94
C ASN A 133 -3.33 3.49 16.46
N PRO A 134 -2.52 2.41 16.58
CA PRO A 134 -3.00 1.10 16.98
C PRO A 134 -3.45 1.03 18.46
N PHE A 135 -3.12 2.03 19.28
CA PHE A 135 -3.61 2.15 20.66
C PHE A 135 -4.99 2.83 20.76
N ILE A 136 -5.58 3.25 19.65
CA ILE A 136 -6.87 3.94 19.61
C ILE A 136 -7.86 3.14 18.78
N GLY A 137 -9.13 3.23 19.16
CA GLY A 137 -10.24 2.63 18.42
C GLY A 137 -10.39 1.15 18.70
N GLU A 138 -11.62 0.67 18.57
CA GLU A 138 -11.99 -0.72 18.79
C GLU A 138 -12.31 -1.38 17.44
N TRP A 139 -11.83 -2.60 17.20
CA TRP A 139 -12.13 -3.37 15.98
C TRP A 139 -13.63 -3.37 15.61
N SER A 140 -14.50 -3.50 16.61
CA SER A 140 -15.97 -3.49 16.44
C SER A 140 -16.53 -2.20 15.82
N THR A 141 -15.80 -1.07 15.92
CA THR A 141 -16.19 0.20 15.29
C THR A 141 -16.03 0.13 13.77
N PHE A 142 -14.98 -0.53 13.28
CA PHE A 142 -14.61 -0.55 11.86
C PHE A 142 -15.16 -1.77 11.13
N LEU A 143 -15.37 -2.87 11.86
CA LEU A 143 -15.88 -4.13 11.31
C LEU A 143 -17.10 -3.95 10.38
N PRO A 144 -18.16 -3.19 10.73
CA PRO A 144 -19.32 -3.03 9.84
C PRO A 144 -18.97 -2.38 8.49
N ALA A 145 -18.04 -1.41 8.48
CA ALA A 145 -17.61 -0.75 7.25
C ALA A 145 -16.73 -1.68 6.40
N LEU A 146 -15.84 -2.44 7.04
CA LEU A 146 -14.97 -3.40 6.38
C LEU A 146 -15.76 -4.59 5.81
N GLU A 147 -16.75 -5.10 6.53
CA GLU A 147 -17.69 -6.11 6.03
C GLU A 147 -18.47 -5.59 4.82
N PHE A 148 -18.96 -4.35 4.89
CA PHE A 148 -19.64 -3.73 3.75
C PHE A 148 -18.70 -3.60 2.54
N ALA A 149 -17.45 -3.13 2.72
CA ALA A 149 -16.46 -3.06 1.66
C ALA A 149 -16.20 -4.44 1.02
N LYS A 150 -16.02 -5.48 1.84
CA LYS A 150 -15.81 -6.86 1.40
C LYS A 150 -17.02 -7.41 0.64
N MET A 151 -18.24 -7.13 1.10
CA MET A 151 -19.49 -7.50 0.40
C MET A 151 -19.61 -6.83 -0.97
N GLN A 152 -19.11 -5.61 -1.13
CA GLN A 152 -19.06 -4.89 -2.41
C GLN A 152 -17.87 -5.31 -3.29
N GLY A 153 -17.06 -6.28 -2.83
CA GLY A 153 -15.94 -6.82 -3.58
C GLY A 153 -14.66 -6.00 -3.50
N LEU A 154 -14.57 -4.98 -2.63
CA LEU A 154 -13.33 -4.25 -2.41
C LEU A 154 -12.33 -5.12 -1.62
N PRO A 155 -11.11 -5.34 -2.14
CA PRO A 155 -10.00 -5.85 -1.36
C PRO A 155 -9.69 -4.99 -0.13
N ILE A 156 -9.26 -5.65 0.95
CA ILE A 156 -8.95 -5.01 2.23
C ILE A 156 -7.55 -5.44 2.67
N THR A 157 -6.74 -4.47 3.08
CA THR A 157 -5.53 -4.68 3.87
C THR A 157 -5.73 -4.10 5.28
N LEU A 158 -5.16 -4.74 6.31
CA LEU A 158 -5.27 -4.28 7.70
C LEU A 158 -3.88 -4.14 8.31
N HIS A 159 -3.61 -3.02 8.97
CA HIS A 159 -2.51 -2.96 9.92
C HIS A 159 -2.88 -3.83 11.12
N CYS A 160 -2.10 -4.89 11.37
CA CYS A 160 -2.44 -5.92 12.33
C CYS A 160 -1.23 -6.28 13.19
N GLY A 161 -1.43 -6.33 14.51
CA GLY A 161 -0.37 -6.70 15.44
C GLY A 161 0.82 -5.73 15.48
N GLU A 162 0.61 -4.43 15.26
CA GLU A 162 1.64 -3.40 15.54
C GLU A 162 1.96 -3.28 17.03
N VAL A 163 0.98 -3.63 17.88
CA VAL A 163 1.05 -3.64 19.35
C VAL A 163 0.44 -4.94 19.88
N PRO A 164 0.78 -5.39 21.10
CA PRO A 164 0.19 -6.61 21.67
C PRO A 164 -1.33 -6.45 21.89
N ASN A 165 -2.13 -7.19 21.11
CA ASN A 165 -3.58 -7.25 21.25
C ASN A 165 -4.14 -8.57 20.65
N PRO A 166 -4.02 -9.71 21.37
CA PRO A 166 -4.40 -11.02 20.83
C PRO A 166 -5.87 -11.09 20.37
N GLU A 167 -6.79 -10.49 21.11
CA GLU A 167 -8.22 -10.48 20.76
C GLU A 167 -8.46 -9.81 19.40
N GLU A 168 -7.87 -8.63 19.19
CA GLU A 168 -7.98 -7.93 17.92
C GLU A 168 -7.25 -8.66 16.78
N ILE A 169 -6.06 -9.20 17.03
CA ILE A 169 -5.30 -9.94 16.02
C ILE A 169 -6.11 -11.15 15.54
N HIS A 170 -6.67 -11.95 16.45
CA HIS A 170 -7.53 -13.08 16.09
C HIS A 170 -8.76 -12.62 15.31
N ALA A 171 -9.44 -11.56 15.75
CA ALA A 171 -10.61 -11.03 15.05
C ALA A 171 -10.28 -10.55 13.62
N MET A 172 -9.11 -9.92 13.43
CA MET A 172 -8.63 -9.51 12.12
C MET A 172 -8.24 -10.69 11.23
N LEU A 173 -7.64 -11.75 11.78
CA LEU A 173 -7.32 -12.96 11.03
C LEU A 173 -8.58 -13.74 10.62
N ASP A 174 -9.56 -13.85 11.53
CA ASP A 174 -10.86 -14.48 11.26
C ASP A 174 -11.68 -13.71 10.21
N PHE A 175 -11.49 -12.39 10.13
CA PHE A 175 -12.06 -11.57 9.07
C PHE A 175 -11.53 -11.93 7.68
N LEU A 176 -10.36 -12.58 7.58
CA LEU A 176 -9.69 -12.98 6.33
C LEU A 176 -9.54 -11.79 5.35
N PRO A 177 -8.74 -10.77 5.69
CA PRO A 177 -8.39 -9.69 4.77
C PRO A 177 -7.55 -10.24 3.62
N ARG A 178 -7.43 -9.45 2.54
CA ARG A 178 -6.64 -9.85 1.37
C ARG A 178 -5.14 -9.74 1.61
N ARG A 179 -4.72 -8.87 2.54
CA ARG A 179 -3.35 -8.75 3.08
C ARG A 179 -3.41 -8.22 4.51
N ILE A 180 -2.31 -8.31 5.24
CA ILE A 180 -2.09 -7.56 6.48
C ILE A 180 -0.75 -6.83 6.42
N GLY A 181 -0.60 -5.74 7.18
CA GLY A 181 0.66 -5.05 7.40
C GLY A 181 1.22 -5.29 8.80
N HIS A 182 2.55 -5.23 8.90
CA HIS A 182 3.35 -5.34 10.12
C HIS A 182 3.41 -6.73 10.75
N ALA A 183 2.40 -7.19 11.49
CA ALA A 183 2.44 -8.46 12.26
C ALA A 183 3.61 -8.57 13.28
N CYS A 184 3.91 -7.48 14.00
CA CYS A 184 5.05 -7.41 14.92
C CYS A 184 4.86 -8.18 16.23
N CYS A 185 3.63 -8.22 16.76
CA CYS A 185 3.30 -8.76 18.08
C CYS A 185 2.49 -10.07 17.99
N PHE A 186 2.68 -10.85 16.93
CA PHE A 186 2.08 -12.18 16.79
C PHE A 186 2.83 -13.20 17.65
N GLU A 187 2.09 -14.05 18.35
CA GLU A 187 2.61 -15.21 19.06
C GLU A 187 2.35 -16.49 18.22
N ASP A 188 2.73 -17.65 18.76
CA ASP A 188 2.67 -18.93 18.03
C ASP A 188 1.29 -19.25 17.45
N GLU A 189 0.20 -18.91 18.15
CA GLU A 189 -1.16 -19.22 17.69
C GLU A 189 -1.59 -18.34 16.51
N GLU A 190 -1.27 -17.05 16.55
CA GLU A 190 -1.54 -16.11 15.48
C GLU A 190 -0.68 -16.43 14.25
N TRP A 191 0.59 -16.80 14.42
CA TRP A 191 1.45 -17.27 13.33
C TRP A 191 0.90 -18.53 12.65
N GLU A 192 0.43 -19.50 13.41
CA GLU A 192 -0.18 -20.71 12.86
C GLU A 192 -1.45 -20.39 12.06
N THR A 193 -2.29 -19.50 12.58
CA THR A 193 -3.51 -19.05 11.92
C THR A 193 -3.22 -18.30 10.62
N LEU A 194 -2.23 -17.40 10.64
CA LEU A 194 -1.77 -16.68 9.45
C LEU A 194 -1.21 -17.63 8.38
N LYS A 195 -0.32 -18.55 8.76
CA LYS A 195 0.32 -19.51 7.84
C LYS A 195 -0.69 -20.46 7.19
N LYS A 196 -1.77 -20.82 7.90
CA LYS A 196 -2.89 -21.62 7.39
C LYS A 196 -3.77 -20.84 6.40
N SER A 197 -4.07 -19.58 6.70
CA SER A 197 -4.91 -18.72 5.86
C SER A 197 -4.20 -18.19 4.61
N LYS A 198 -2.86 -18.24 4.57
CA LYS A 198 -2.03 -17.75 3.44
C LYS A 198 -2.23 -16.27 3.13
N ILE A 199 -2.64 -15.48 4.11
CA ILE A 199 -2.77 -14.03 3.98
C ILE A 199 -1.36 -13.43 3.81
N PRO A 200 -1.10 -12.68 2.72
CA PRO A 200 0.18 -12.02 2.52
C PRO A 200 0.46 -10.93 3.54
N VAL A 201 1.74 -10.82 3.94
CA VAL A 201 2.20 -9.81 4.88
C VAL A 201 2.98 -8.70 4.16
N GLU A 202 2.54 -7.46 4.32
CA GLU A 202 3.28 -6.24 3.96
C GLU A 202 4.33 -5.99 5.05
N ILE A 203 5.60 -6.25 4.73
CA ILE A 203 6.75 -6.20 5.64
C ILE A 203 7.40 -4.83 5.56
N CYS A 204 7.47 -4.13 6.70
CA CYS A 204 7.98 -2.77 6.80
C CYS A 204 9.23 -2.73 7.71
N LEU A 205 10.36 -3.25 7.22
CA LEU A 205 11.56 -3.51 8.03
C LEU A 205 12.05 -2.26 8.77
N THR A 206 12.37 -1.17 8.04
CA THR A 206 12.90 0.04 8.68
C THR A 206 11.89 0.67 9.63
N SER A 207 10.60 0.70 9.26
CA SER A 207 9.52 1.20 10.12
C SER A 207 9.51 0.45 11.45
N ASN A 208 9.44 -0.89 11.40
CA ASN A 208 9.35 -1.73 12.60
C ASN A 208 10.54 -1.59 13.56
N ILE A 209 11.75 -1.32 13.05
CA ILE A 209 12.90 -1.01 13.90
C ILE A 209 12.80 0.40 14.48
N LYS A 210 12.40 1.38 13.68
CA LYS A 210 12.31 2.80 14.10
C LYS A 210 11.19 3.05 15.10
N THR A 211 10.13 2.25 15.07
CA THR A 211 9.03 2.29 16.06
C THR A 211 9.29 1.41 17.28
N GLU A 212 10.44 0.72 17.34
CA GLU A 212 10.79 -0.24 18.39
C GLU A 212 9.80 -1.42 18.52
N SER A 213 8.98 -1.66 17.48
CA SER A 213 8.07 -2.80 17.41
C SER A 213 8.82 -4.12 17.25
N ILE A 214 10.00 -4.09 16.63
CA ILE A 214 10.96 -5.20 16.53
C ILE A 214 12.34 -4.67 16.94
N SER A 215 13.06 -5.43 17.77
CA SER A 215 14.32 -4.96 18.39
C SER A 215 15.48 -4.83 17.41
N SER A 216 15.55 -5.67 16.39
CA SER A 216 16.58 -5.63 15.36
C SER A 216 16.16 -6.39 14.11
N VAL A 217 16.78 -6.09 12.97
CA VAL A 217 16.39 -6.68 11.68
C VAL A 217 16.67 -8.19 11.65
N ASP A 218 17.73 -8.66 12.29
CA ASP A 218 18.12 -10.08 12.32
C ASP A 218 17.13 -10.99 13.04
N VAL A 219 16.27 -10.44 13.91
CA VAL A 219 15.19 -11.18 14.59
C VAL A 219 13.81 -10.94 13.96
N HIS A 220 13.73 -10.21 12.84
CA HIS A 220 12.46 -9.90 12.21
C HIS A 220 11.77 -11.16 11.66
N HIS A 221 10.45 -11.25 11.84
CA HIS A 221 9.63 -12.36 11.36
C HIS A 221 9.66 -12.55 9.83
N PHE A 222 10.26 -11.61 9.08
CA PHE A 222 10.50 -11.75 7.64
C PHE A 222 11.28 -13.02 7.34
N ALA A 223 12.31 -13.34 8.13
CA ALA A 223 13.17 -14.49 7.90
C ALA A 223 12.38 -15.81 7.91
N GLU A 224 11.48 -15.96 8.88
CA GLU A 224 10.67 -17.15 9.06
C GLU A 224 9.57 -17.27 7.99
N LEU A 225 8.92 -16.15 7.65
CA LEU A 225 7.94 -16.12 6.55
C LEU A 225 8.59 -16.44 5.20
N TYR A 226 9.77 -15.87 4.94
CA TYR A 226 10.54 -16.15 3.73
C TYR A 226 10.98 -17.62 3.65
N LYS A 227 11.53 -18.17 4.74
CA LYS A 227 11.99 -19.57 4.81
C LYS A 227 10.85 -20.57 4.66
N SER A 228 9.66 -20.25 5.18
CA SER A 228 8.47 -21.08 5.06
C SER A 228 7.71 -20.89 3.73
N ASN A 229 8.24 -20.06 2.82
CA ASN A 229 7.61 -19.67 1.56
C ASN A 229 6.17 -19.15 1.77
N HIS A 230 5.95 -18.43 2.87
CA HIS A 230 4.71 -17.73 3.14
C HIS A 230 4.63 -16.45 2.28
N PRO A 231 3.45 -16.09 1.75
CA PRO A 231 3.26 -14.85 1.01
C PRO A 231 3.71 -13.60 1.79
N LEU A 232 4.64 -12.82 1.23
CA LEU A 232 5.10 -11.56 1.81
C LEU A 232 5.56 -10.58 0.73
N ILE A 233 5.52 -9.29 1.04
CA ILE A 233 5.95 -8.18 0.18
C ILE A 233 6.79 -7.23 1.04
N LEU A 234 7.95 -6.80 0.55
CA LEU A 234 8.71 -5.72 1.18
C LEU A 234 8.06 -4.38 0.83
N CYS A 235 7.78 -3.56 1.83
CA CYS A 235 7.12 -2.26 1.72
C CYS A 235 7.91 -1.21 2.52
N THR A 236 7.76 0.06 2.15
CA THR A 236 8.46 1.17 2.81
C THR A 236 7.75 1.71 4.03
N ASP A 237 6.45 1.43 4.16
CA ASP A 237 5.56 2.20 5.04
C ASP A 237 5.66 3.69 4.66
N ASP A 238 6.18 4.54 5.55
CA ASP A 238 6.39 5.97 5.31
C ASP A 238 7.85 6.32 4.96
N VAL A 239 8.17 6.39 3.65
CA VAL A 239 9.52 6.76 3.16
C VAL A 239 10.08 8.03 3.77
N GLY A 240 9.24 9.07 3.90
CA GLY A 240 9.63 10.38 4.42
C GLY A 240 9.81 10.41 5.93
N VAL A 241 8.98 9.68 6.68
CA VAL A 241 9.04 9.65 8.15
C VAL A 241 10.21 8.81 8.63
N PHE A 242 10.46 7.68 7.96
CA PHE A 242 11.51 6.73 8.35
C PHE A 242 12.84 6.94 7.61
N CYS A 243 12.89 7.92 6.70
CA CYS A 243 14.06 8.25 5.88
C CYS A 243 14.64 7.03 5.16
N THR A 244 13.78 6.30 4.43
CA THR A 244 14.14 5.10 3.66
C THR A 244 13.61 5.19 2.22
N SER A 245 13.90 4.18 1.40
CA SER A 245 13.33 3.98 0.06
C SER A 245 13.06 2.49 -0.17
N LEU A 246 12.28 2.12 -1.18
CA LEU A 246 12.00 0.70 -1.43
C LEU A 246 13.29 -0.07 -1.76
N SER A 247 14.18 0.53 -2.54
CA SER A 247 15.50 -0.04 -2.82
C SER A 247 16.31 -0.28 -1.55
N ALA A 248 16.20 0.61 -0.56
CA ALA A 248 16.86 0.47 0.74
C ALA A 248 16.27 -0.69 1.56
N GLU A 249 14.94 -0.89 1.56
CA GLU A 249 14.30 -2.04 2.20
C GLU A 249 14.75 -3.37 1.58
N TYR A 250 14.82 -3.43 0.24
CA TYR A 250 15.35 -4.60 -0.48
C TYR A 250 16.83 -4.85 -0.16
N ALA A 251 17.65 -3.80 -0.12
CA ALA A 251 19.07 -3.91 0.25
C ALA A 251 19.23 -4.38 1.71
N LEU A 252 18.40 -3.89 2.62
CA LEU A 252 18.38 -4.30 4.02
C LEU A 252 18.04 -5.80 4.13
N ALA A 253 16.95 -6.25 3.49
CA ALA A 253 16.58 -7.66 3.47
C ALA A 253 17.68 -8.55 2.87
N SER A 254 18.30 -8.14 1.75
CA SER A 254 19.39 -8.90 1.12
C SER A 254 20.61 -9.01 2.04
N SER A 255 21.05 -7.89 2.62
CA SER A 255 22.26 -7.84 3.45
C SER A 255 22.10 -8.57 4.79
N THR A 256 20.92 -8.50 5.42
CA THR A 256 20.67 -9.13 6.71
C THR A 256 20.38 -10.62 6.59
N PHE A 257 19.55 -11.03 5.61
CA PHE A 257 19.09 -12.41 5.49
C PHE A 257 19.82 -13.22 4.41
N GLY A 258 20.82 -12.63 3.74
CA GLY A 258 21.65 -13.31 2.75
C GLY A 258 20.92 -13.68 1.46
N ILE A 259 19.86 -12.93 1.10
CA ILE A 259 19.05 -13.20 -0.10
C ILE A 259 19.82 -12.78 -1.35
N GLY A 260 20.10 -13.75 -2.23
CA GLY A 260 20.85 -13.52 -3.47
C GLY A 260 20.03 -12.86 -4.58
N LYS A 261 20.69 -12.42 -5.65
CA LYS A 261 20.07 -11.70 -6.78
C LYS A 261 18.85 -12.43 -7.38
N ARG A 262 18.98 -13.73 -7.68
CA ARG A 262 17.89 -14.54 -8.27
C ARG A 262 16.70 -14.68 -7.33
N GLU A 263 16.98 -14.94 -6.06
CA GLU A 263 15.96 -15.10 -5.02
C GLU A 263 15.22 -13.78 -4.77
N MET A 264 15.97 -12.68 -4.70
CA MET A 264 15.41 -11.35 -4.53
C MET A 264 14.52 -10.93 -5.71
N PHE A 265 14.93 -11.28 -6.93
CA PHE A 265 14.11 -11.06 -8.11
C PHE A 265 12.79 -11.85 -8.06
N GLN A 266 12.83 -13.12 -7.64
CA GLN A 266 11.61 -13.91 -7.49
C GLN A 266 10.73 -13.39 -6.34
N LEU A 267 11.34 -12.91 -5.25
CA LEU A 267 10.60 -12.27 -4.16
C LEU A 267 9.83 -11.03 -4.65
N ALA A 268 10.50 -10.14 -5.38
CA ALA A 268 9.87 -8.97 -5.98
C ALA A 268 8.75 -9.35 -6.97
N ARG A 269 9.00 -10.33 -7.84
CA ARG A 269 8.02 -10.77 -8.85
C ARG A 269 6.77 -11.38 -8.22
N LYS A 270 6.91 -12.20 -7.17
CA LYS A 270 5.78 -12.83 -6.46
C LYS A 270 4.77 -11.81 -5.92
N ALA A 271 5.19 -10.57 -5.66
CA ALA A 271 4.28 -9.52 -5.20
C ALA A 271 3.12 -9.27 -6.18
N ILE A 272 3.27 -9.55 -7.49
CA ILE A 272 2.21 -9.44 -8.50
C ILE A 272 0.99 -10.32 -8.15
N GLU A 273 1.17 -11.42 -7.45
CA GLU A 273 0.06 -12.28 -7.02
C GLU A 273 -0.84 -11.57 -6.00
N PHE A 274 -0.28 -10.64 -5.23
CA PHE A 274 -0.91 -10.04 -4.04
C PHE A 274 -1.44 -8.61 -4.25
N VAL A 275 -1.21 -8.02 -5.42
CA VAL A 275 -1.77 -6.70 -5.78
C VAL A 275 -3.28 -6.78 -6.04
N PHE A 276 -3.98 -5.66 -5.81
CA PHE A 276 -5.45 -5.55 -5.83
C PHE A 276 -6.05 -5.22 -7.21
N VAL A 277 -5.25 -5.31 -8.26
CA VAL A 277 -5.68 -5.07 -9.65
C VAL A 277 -6.17 -6.32 -10.36
N GLU A 278 -6.89 -6.06 -11.45
CA GLU A 278 -7.30 -6.97 -12.50
C GLU A 278 -6.13 -7.70 -13.19
N ASP A 279 -6.46 -8.86 -13.77
CA ASP A 279 -5.48 -9.75 -14.42
C ASP A 279 -4.74 -9.08 -15.59
N GLU A 280 -5.35 -8.10 -16.27
CA GLU A 280 -4.70 -7.39 -17.37
C GLU A 280 -3.45 -6.63 -16.90
N VAL A 281 -3.54 -5.92 -15.78
CA VAL A 281 -2.38 -5.22 -15.23
C VAL A 281 -1.35 -6.22 -14.72
N LYS A 282 -1.79 -7.31 -14.08
CA LYS A 282 -0.88 -8.38 -13.64
C LYS A 282 -0.08 -8.98 -14.80
N GLN A 283 -0.72 -9.21 -15.95
CA GLN A 283 -0.04 -9.69 -17.16
C GLN A 283 1.01 -8.70 -17.65
N LYS A 284 0.70 -7.40 -17.71
CA LYS A 284 1.67 -6.35 -18.05
C LYS A 284 2.86 -6.32 -17.08
N LEU A 285 2.61 -6.51 -15.78
CA LEU A 285 3.68 -6.60 -14.78
C LEU A 285 4.54 -7.86 -14.98
N GLU A 286 3.93 -9.02 -15.25
CA GLU A 286 4.68 -10.25 -15.54
C GLU A 286 5.55 -10.11 -16.80
N GLU A 287 5.08 -9.41 -17.83
CA GLU A 287 5.88 -9.10 -19.02
C GLU A 287 7.10 -8.22 -18.69
N ILE A 288 6.91 -7.20 -17.85
CA ILE A 288 7.99 -6.32 -17.37
C ILE A 288 9.05 -7.13 -16.63
N PHE A 289 8.64 -7.97 -15.67
CA PHE A 289 9.56 -8.83 -14.95
C PHE A 289 10.22 -9.85 -15.88
N ALA A 290 9.48 -10.49 -16.78
CA ALA A 290 10.07 -11.42 -17.75
C ALA A 290 11.12 -10.75 -18.65
N SER A 291 10.95 -9.48 -19.00
CA SER A 291 11.97 -8.71 -19.72
C SER A 291 13.20 -8.44 -18.86
N ALA A 292 13.01 -7.95 -17.63
CA ALA A 292 14.10 -7.69 -16.71
C ALA A 292 14.91 -8.96 -16.38
N ALA A 293 14.26 -10.13 -16.28
CA ALA A 293 14.95 -11.41 -16.05
C ALA A 293 15.96 -11.73 -17.16
N ARG A 294 15.61 -11.45 -18.43
CA ARG A 294 16.51 -11.63 -19.58
C ARG A 294 17.68 -10.65 -19.55
N GLU A 295 17.43 -9.39 -19.17
CA GLU A 295 18.47 -8.36 -19.08
C GLU A 295 19.45 -8.59 -17.91
N LEU A 296 18.99 -9.27 -16.86
CA LEU A 296 19.76 -9.53 -15.65
C LEU A 296 20.43 -10.93 -15.63
N ASP A 297 20.33 -11.71 -16.70
CA ASP A 297 20.83 -13.09 -16.82
C ASP A 297 20.35 -14.03 -15.68
N LEU A 298 19.06 -13.94 -15.33
CA LEU A 298 18.46 -14.68 -14.21
C LEU A 298 17.83 -16.02 -14.63
#